data_AF-A0AAT9HT33-F1
#
_entry.id   AF-A0AAT9HT33-F1
#
_cell.length_a   1.000
_cell.length_b   1.000
_cell.length_c   1.000
_cell.angle_alpha   90.00
_cell.angle_beta   90.00
_cell.angle_gamma   90.00
#
_symmetry.space_group_name_H-M   'P 1'
#
loop_
_entity.id
_entity.type
_entity.pdbx_description
1 polymer ?
#
loop_
_entity_poly.entity_id
_entity_poly.type
_entity_poly.pdbx_seq_one_letter_code
_entity_poly.pdbx_strand_id
1 'polypeptide(L)' 'MLPYMEHAFGVWYVRGGMRELARAVYERCLARRVEFVFGAEAVRIVEKDGRAAGVGFRDGTVAWADQVVAGWTTTGCAP' A
#
# COMPACT_ATOMS: atom_id res chain seq x y z
N MET A 1 13.49 -20.46 20.15
CA MET A 1 12.05 -20.34 19.83
C MET A 1 11.73 -20.50 18.34
N LEU A 2 12.69 -20.34 17.42
CA LEU A 2 12.55 -20.72 15.99
C LEU A 2 12.11 -22.18 15.72
N PRO A 3 12.52 -23.22 16.47
CA PRO A 3 12.29 -24.62 16.08
C PRO A 3 10.81 -25.03 15.94
N TYR A 4 9.91 -24.37 16.66
CA TYR A 4 8.48 -24.74 16.66
C TYR A 4 7.75 -24.23 15.41
N MET A 5 8.06 -23.01 14.96
CA MET A 5 7.37 -22.41 13.81
C MET A 5 7.76 -23.09 12.50
N GLU A 6 9.02 -23.50 12.35
CA GLU A 6 9.50 -24.19 11.15
C GLU A 6 8.86 -25.58 11.00
N HIS A 7 8.59 -26.26 12.12
CA HIS A 7 8.03 -27.62 12.12
C HIS A 7 6.51 -27.64 11.90
N ALA A 8 5.79 -26.61 12.36
CA ALA A 8 4.33 -26.57 12.29
C ALA A 8 3.77 -26.02 10.97
N PHE A 9 4.47 -25.07 10.32
CA PHE A 9 3.95 -24.35 9.15
C PHE A 9 4.89 -24.36 7.93
N GLY A 10 6.14 -24.78 8.10
CA GLY A 10 7.18 -24.69 7.07
C GLY A 10 7.72 -23.27 6.91
N VAL A 11 8.96 -23.16 6.41
CA VAL A 11 9.58 -21.90 6.02
C VAL A 11 9.85 -21.94 4.53
N TRP A 12 9.42 -20.91 3.81
CA TRP A 12 9.73 -20.74 2.39
C TRP A 12 10.69 -19.58 2.21
N TYR A 13 11.77 -19.85 1.49
CA TYR A 13 12.74 -18.84 1.10
C TYR A 13 12.54 -18.48 -0.36
N VAL A 14 12.39 -17.19 -0.62
CA VAL A 14 12.33 -16.68 -1.99
C VAL A 14 13.74 -16.75 -2.58
N ARG A 15 13.88 -17.40 -3.75
CA ARG A 15 15.15 -17.39 -4.48
C ARG A 15 15.46 -15.94 -4.89
N GLY A 16 16.62 -15.43 -4.46
CA GLY A 16 16.98 -14.01 -4.62
C GLY A 16 16.52 -13.08 -3.49
N GLY A 17 15.84 -13.62 -2.47
CA GLY A 17 15.44 -12.90 -1.26
C GLY A 17 14.16 -12.08 -1.41
N MET A 18 13.80 -11.34 -0.35
CA MET A 18 12.54 -10.59 -0.27
C MET A 18 12.35 -9.54 -1.38
N ARG A 19 13.44 -9.02 -1.94
CA ARG A 19 13.40 -8.09 -3.07
C ARG A 19 12.77 -8.72 -4.31
N GLU A 20 13.03 -10.00 -4.57
CA GLU A 20 12.45 -10.69 -5.73
C GLU A 20 10.95 -10.94 -5.55
N LEU A 21 10.49 -11.14 -4.31
CA LEU A 21 9.06 -11.16 -4.03
C LEU A 21 8.42 -9.80 -4.31
N ALA A 22 9.03 -8.71 -3.84
CA ALA A 22 8.51 -7.36 -4.11
C ALA A 22 8.47 -7.06 -5.62
N ARG A 23 9.50 -7.45 -6.37
CA ARG A 23 9.53 -7.35 -7.84
C ARG A 23 8.41 -8.15 -8.50
N ALA A 24 8.23 -9.42 -8.11
CA ALA A 24 7.20 -10.28 -8.69
C ALA A 24 5.79 -9.71 -8.45
N VAL A 25 5.52 -9.17 -7.26
CA VAL A 25 4.25 -8.48 -6.95
C VAL A 25 4.09 -7.23 -7.81
N TYR A 26 5.14 -6.41 -7.93
CA TYR A 26 5.12 -5.19 -8.74
C TYR A 26 4.79 -5.49 -10.22
N GLU A 27 5.52 -6.41 -10.84
CA GLU A 27 5.28 -6.83 -12.24
C GLU A 27 3.87 -7.38 -12.44
N ARG A 28 3.36 -8.13 -11.45
CA ARG A 28 2.02 -8.71 -11.49
C ARG A 28 0.91 -7.67 -11.35
N CYS A 29 1.15 -6.57 -10.64
CA CYS A 29 0.25 -5.42 -10.57
C CYS A 29 0.28 -4.61 -11.87
N LEU A 30 1.45 -4.36 -12.45
CA LEU A 30 1.57 -3.71 -13.76
C LEU A 30 0.83 -4.49 -14.85
N ALA A 31 0.93 -5.82 -14.85
CA ALA A 31 0.19 -6.68 -15.77
C ALA A 31 -1.34 -6.55 -15.64
N ARG A 32 -1.85 -6.04 -14.51
CA ARG A 32 -3.26 -5.71 -14.28
C ARG A 32 -3.60 -4.25 -14.53
N ARG A 33 -2.65 -3.48 -15.10
CA ARG A 33 -2.77 -2.04 -15.37
C ARG A 33 -2.89 -1.19 -14.09
N VAL A 34 -2.30 -1.66 -12.99
CA VAL A 34 -2.14 -0.83 -11.79
C VAL A 34 -1.02 0.16 -12.03
N GLU A 35 -1.26 1.43 -11.71
CA GLU A 35 -0.25 2.49 -11.73
C GLU A 35 0.38 2.65 -10.35
N PHE A 36 1.71 2.82 -10.32
CA PHE A 36 2.46 3.13 -9.10
C PHE A 36 3.10 4.50 -9.22
N VAL A 37 2.71 5.41 -8.33
CA VAL A 37 3.32 6.74 -8.23
C VAL A 37 4.25 6.73 -7.02
N PHE A 38 5.56 6.81 -7.28
CA PHE A 38 6.59 6.89 -6.23
C PHE A 38 6.96 8.35 -5.97
N GLY A 39 7.48 8.64 -4.77
CA GLY A 39 7.82 10.00 -4.35
C GLY A 39 6.60 10.89 -4.06
N ALA A 40 5.38 10.35 -4.19
CA ALA A 40 4.14 11.02 -3.85
C ALA A 40 3.75 10.69 -2.40
N GLU A 41 4.26 11.48 -1.45
CA GLU A 41 3.90 11.32 -0.04
C GLU A 41 2.45 11.74 0.18
N ALA A 42 1.57 10.78 0.43
CA ALA A 42 0.18 11.03 0.81
C ALA A 42 0.12 11.58 2.24
N VAL A 43 -0.41 12.79 2.40
CA VAL A 43 -0.45 13.50 3.69
C VAL A 43 -1.86 13.63 4.27
N ARG A 44 -2.90 13.50 3.44
CA ARG A 44 -4.29 13.57 3.89
C ARG A 44 -5.23 12.80 2.95
N ILE A 45 -6.38 12.39 3.49
CA ILE A 45 -7.51 11.93 2.70
C ILE A 45 -8.40 13.14 2.42
N VAL A 46 -8.86 13.29 1.18
CA VAL A 46 -9.84 14.32 0.81
C VAL A 46 -11.22 13.71 1.00
N GLU A 47 -12.03 14.33 1.85
CA GLU A 47 -13.41 13.92 2.07
C GLU A 47 -14.38 14.90 1.41
N LYS A 48 -15.48 14.37 0.89
CA LYS A 48 -16.60 15.12 0.35
C LYS A 48 -17.89 14.49 0.86
N ASP A 49 -18.76 15.31 1.47
CA ASP A 49 -20.06 14.88 2.00
C ASP A 49 -19.95 13.70 2.99
N GLY A 50 -18.89 13.70 3.80
CA GLY A 50 -18.61 12.64 4.79
C GLY A 50 -18.09 11.33 4.18
N ARG A 51 -17.63 11.32 2.92
CA ARG A 51 -17.01 10.17 2.27
C ARG A 51 -15.63 10.51 1.71
N ALA A 52 -14.70 9.56 1.77
CA ALA A 52 -13.43 9.68 1.08
C ALA A 52 -13.66 9.85 -0.44
N ALA A 53 -13.11 10.91 -1.00
CA ALA A 53 -13.21 11.28 -2.41
C ALA A 53 -11.83 11.33 -3.10
N GLY A 54 -10.74 11.18 -2.35
CA GLY A 54 -9.40 11.15 -2.93
C GLY A 54 -8.29 11.22 -1.89
N VAL A 55 -7.06 11.37 -2.38
CA VAL A 55 -5.84 11.48 -1.58
C VAL A 55 -5.10 12.76 -1.94
N GLY A 56 -4.74 13.54 -0.93
CA GLY A 56 -3.89 14.72 -1.08
C GLY A 56 -2.43 14.39 -0.79
N PHE A 57 -1.55 14.81 -1.69
CA PHE A 57 -0.11 14.63 -1.58
C PHE A 57 0.57 15.88 -1.02
N ARG A 58 1.81 15.72 -0.51
CA ARG A 58 2.59 16.82 0.07
C ARG A 58 2.87 17.95 -0.93
N ASP A 59 2.96 17.62 -2.22
CA ASP A 59 3.16 18.60 -3.31
C ASP A 59 1.92 19.46 -3.60
N GLY A 60 0.80 19.21 -2.91
CA GLY A 60 -0.47 19.93 -3.08
C GLY A 60 -1.37 19.35 -4.16
N THR A 61 -0.92 18.31 -4.89
CA THR A 61 -1.75 17.61 -5.86
C THR A 61 -2.78 16.71 -5.16
N VAL A 62 -3.89 16.45 -5.85
CA VAL A 62 -4.97 15.58 -5.36
C VAL A 62 -5.27 14.52 -6.42
N ALA A 63 -5.17 13.26 -6.03
CA ALA A 63 -5.70 12.14 -6.80
C ALA A 63 -7.13 11.86 -6.35
N TRP A 64 -8.10 12.09 -7.24
CA TRP A 64 -9.51 11.78 -7.01
C TRP A 64 -9.75 10.28 -7.17
N ALA A 65 -10.48 9.68 -6.24
CA ALA A 65 -10.80 8.26 -6.23
C ALA A 65 -12.12 8.01 -5.52
N ASP A 66 -12.93 7.08 -6.05
CA ASP A 66 -14.20 6.67 -5.43
C ASP A 66 -14.00 5.87 -4.14
N GLN A 67 -12.84 5.23 -4.00
CA GLN A 67 -12.46 4.41 -2.85
C GLN A 67 -10.99 4.67 -2.49
N VAL A 68 -10.71 4.85 -1.21
CA VAL A 68 -9.37 5.09 -0.68
C VAL A 68 -9.08 4.07 0.41
N VAL A 69 -7.96 3.34 0.26
CA VAL A 69 -7.47 2.39 1.26
C VAL A 69 -6.16 2.92 1.83
N ALA A 70 -6.14 3.26 3.11
CA ALA A 70 -4.96 3.75 3.80
C ALA A 70 -4.40 2.68 4.74
N GLY A 71 -3.14 2.31 4.54
CA GLY A 71 -2.39 1.41 5.44
C GLY A 71 -1.62 2.14 6.54
N TRP A 72 -1.82 3.44 6.69
CA TRP A 72 -1.18 4.30 7.68
C TRP A 72 -2.24 4.96 8.56
N THR A 73 -1.87 5.39 9.77
CA THR A 73 -2.78 6.10 10.65
C THR A 73 -2.97 7.53 10.17
N THR A 74 -4.13 7.82 9.59
CA THR A 74 -4.56 9.19 9.33
C THR A 74 -4.92 9.86 10.65
N THR A 75 -3.91 10.40 11.34
CA THR A 75 -4.11 11.24 12.52
C THR A 75 -4.85 12.50 12.07
N GLY A 76 -6.18 12.51 12.16
CA GLY A 76 -7.04 13.61 11.72
C GLY A 76 -8.32 13.20 10.99
N CYS A 77 -8.59 11.90 10.81
CA CYS A 77 -9.84 11.43 10.18
C CYS A 77 -10.79 10.82 11.23
N ALA A 78 -11.35 11.68 12.09
CA ALA A 78 -12.58 11.50 12.88
C ALA A 78 -13.01 12.90 13.36
N PRO A 79 -14.33 13.17 13.51
CA PRO A 79 -14.99 14.41 13.10
C PRO A 79 -14.51 15.71 13.76
#